data_AF-A0A2T5JD83-F1
#
_entry.id   AF-A0A2T5JD83-F1
#
_cell.length_a   1.000
_cell.length_b   1.000
_cell.length_c   1.000
_cell.angle_alpha   90.00
_cell.angle_beta   90.00
_cell.angle_gamma   90.00
#
_symmetry.space_group_name_H-M   'P 1'
#
loop_
_entity.id
_entity.type
_entity.pdbx_description
1 polymer ?
#
loop_
_entity_poly.entity_id
_entity_poly.type
_entity_poly.pdbx_seq_one_letter_code
_entity_poly.pdbx_strand_id
1 'polypeptide(L)'
;MSLEYYMPLGFGLTSKDVRHYYDQYSPLDNHELVIRPILYNSENAYVYELNTDSELYLNNSNILIKDKGKFKFDTSKECIKGHEYLWNAQRRTRGSIVIVCDANRIDLRSIFAGCFWVGIAGTPNTGQTLTATKLCKKEANNGKLAFCFSATNGLETMLLYVAEPLRSTILKDSLNHLPDFINRR
;
A
#
# COMPACT_ATOMS: atom_id res chain seq x y z
N MET A 1 -8.51 1.31 -28.22
CA MET A 1 -7.72 1.67 -27.02
C MET A 1 -6.72 0.56 -26.80
N SER A 2 -5.43 0.83 -27.03
CA SER A 2 -4.37 -0.11 -26.71
C SER A 2 -4.49 -0.50 -25.24
N LEU A 3 -4.25 -1.78 -24.93
CA LEU A 3 -3.96 -2.24 -23.58
C LEU A 3 -2.63 -1.58 -23.17
N GLU A 4 -2.65 -0.30 -22.81
CA GLU A 4 -1.52 0.29 -22.11
C GLU A 4 -1.33 -0.52 -20.85
N TYR A 5 -0.20 -1.22 -20.80
CA TYR A 5 0.21 -1.97 -19.64
C TYR A 5 0.38 -0.94 -18.52
N TYR A 6 -0.58 -0.88 -17.61
CA TYR A 6 -0.53 0.04 -16.50
C TYR A 6 0.67 -0.34 -15.64
N MET A 7 1.72 0.48 -15.66
CA MET A 7 2.99 0.25 -14.97
C MET A 7 3.03 1.11 -13.70
N PRO A 8 2.54 0.64 -12.55
CA PRO A 8 2.61 1.36 -11.29
C PRO A 8 4.06 1.44 -10.82
N LEU A 9 4.30 2.37 -9.90
CA LEU A 9 5.56 2.46 -9.19
C LEU A 9 5.54 1.44 -8.05
N GLY A 10 6.57 0.61 -7.96
CA GLY A 10 6.80 -0.28 -6.82
C GLY A 10 7.69 0.39 -5.79
N PHE A 11 7.32 0.24 -4.53
CA PHE A 11 8.08 0.69 -3.38
C PHE A 11 8.38 -0.48 -2.46
N GLY A 12 9.65 -0.65 -2.09
CA GLY A 12 10.02 -1.52 -0.98
C GLY A 12 9.86 -0.78 0.33
N LEU A 13 9.16 -1.39 1.28
CA LEU A 13 8.93 -0.79 2.59
C LEU A 13 9.94 -1.33 3.60
N THR A 14 10.18 -2.64 3.64
CA THR A 14 11.20 -3.24 4.49
C THR A 14 12.57 -3.30 3.82
N SER A 15 13.65 -3.17 4.60
CA SER A 15 15.02 -3.42 4.14
C SER A 15 15.21 -4.88 3.71
N LYS A 16 16.29 -5.17 2.98
CA LYS A 16 16.62 -6.54 2.54
C LYS A 16 16.82 -7.51 3.72
N ASP A 17 17.32 -7.01 4.85
CA ASP A 17 17.66 -7.83 6.01
C ASP A 17 16.41 -8.24 6.82
N VAL A 18 15.34 -7.46 6.73
CA VAL A 18 14.07 -7.69 7.45
C VAL A 18 13.03 -8.36 6.55
N ARG A 19 13.11 -8.14 5.23
CA ARG A 19 12.20 -8.69 4.23
C ARG A 19 12.09 -10.22 4.37
N HIS A 20 10.88 -10.77 4.31
CA HIS A 20 10.56 -12.20 4.52
C HIS A 20 10.72 -12.74 5.96
N TYR A 21 11.36 -11.99 6.87
CA TYR A 21 11.73 -12.48 8.20
C TYR A 21 11.11 -11.70 9.35
N TYR A 22 10.36 -10.62 9.09
CA TYR A 22 9.68 -9.89 10.16
C TYR A 22 8.56 -10.73 10.80
N ASP A 23 8.44 -10.58 12.12
CA ASP A 23 7.28 -11.06 12.85
C ASP A 23 6.05 -10.24 12.43
N GLN A 24 5.01 -10.94 11.96
CA GLN A 24 3.81 -10.28 11.46
C GLN A 24 2.99 -9.62 12.58
N TYR A 25 3.21 -9.96 13.85
CA TYR A 25 2.55 -9.29 14.98
C TYR A 25 3.32 -8.07 15.51
N SER A 26 4.58 -7.92 15.09
CA SER A 26 5.44 -6.87 15.61
C SER A 26 5.24 -5.54 14.86
N PRO A 27 5.39 -4.40 15.55
CA PRO A 27 5.41 -3.10 14.90
C PRO A 27 6.66 -2.95 14.03
N LEU A 28 6.50 -2.25 12.91
CA LEU A 28 7.56 -1.86 12.00
C LEU A 28 7.54 -0.33 11.84
N ASP A 29 8.69 0.30 11.67
CA ASP A 29 8.77 1.77 11.51
C ASP A 29 7.87 2.28 10.37
N ASN A 30 7.71 1.49 9.30
CA ASN A 30 6.85 1.79 8.16
C ASN A 30 5.37 1.91 8.51
N HIS A 31 4.90 1.36 9.63
CA HIS A 31 3.54 1.61 10.12
C HIS A 31 3.34 3.11 10.37
N GLU A 32 4.32 3.77 10.97
CA GLU A 32 4.28 5.19 11.31
C GLU A 32 4.79 6.07 10.17
N LEU A 33 5.89 5.68 9.52
CA LEU A 33 6.54 6.49 8.48
C LEU A 33 5.79 6.48 7.13
N VAL A 34 5.05 5.41 6.83
CA VAL A 34 4.39 5.22 5.53
C VAL A 34 2.88 5.04 5.66
N ILE A 35 2.42 4.07 6.45
CA ILE A 35 0.99 3.73 6.48
C ILE A 35 0.17 4.81 7.15
N ARG A 36 0.57 5.30 8.33
CA ARG A 36 -0.14 6.36 9.05
C ARG A 36 -0.39 7.60 8.17
N PRO A 37 0.64 8.25 7.60
CA PRO A 37 0.41 9.43 6.79
C PRO A 37 -0.41 9.13 5.52
N ILE A 38 -0.32 7.95 4.91
CA ILE A 38 -1.19 7.59 3.77
C ILE A 38 -2.65 7.39 4.20
N LEU A 39 -2.87 6.61 5.25
CA LEU A 39 -4.21 6.21 5.70
C LEU A 39 -5.03 7.41 6.20
N TYR A 40 -4.45 8.25 7.06
CA TYR A 40 -5.19 9.36 7.67
C TYR A 40 -5.35 10.57 6.76
N ASN A 41 -4.65 10.62 5.61
CA ASN A 41 -4.91 11.59 4.54
C ASN A 41 -5.73 11.00 3.38
N SER A 42 -6.25 9.78 3.52
CA SER A 42 -6.98 9.09 2.47
C SER A 42 -8.43 9.55 2.35
N GLU A 43 -8.98 9.46 1.15
CA GLU A 43 -10.43 9.57 0.91
C GLU A 43 -11.11 8.25 1.21
N ASN A 44 -10.45 7.14 0.85
CA ASN A 44 -10.94 5.79 1.07
C ASN A 44 -9.79 4.82 1.29
N ALA A 45 -9.98 3.89 2.21
CA ALA A 45 -9.07 2.78 2.45
C ALA A 45 -9.86 1.49 2.63
N TYR A 46 -9.46 0.42 1.94
CA TYR A 46 -10.19 -0.84 1.90
C TYR A 46 -9.28 -2.07 2.10
N VAL A 47 -9.78 -3.07 2.81
CA VAL A 47 -9.24 -4.42 2.88
C VAL A 47 -10.08 -5.36 2.01
N TYR A 48 -9.45 -6.03 1.06
CA TYR A 48 -10.09 -7.00 0.17
C TYR A 48 -9.93 -8.43 0.69
N GLU A 49 -10.85 -9.32 0.29
CA GLU A 49 -10.79 -10.78 0.50
C GLU A 49 -10.42 -11.19 1.94
N LEU A 50 -10.91 -10.45 2.93
CA LEU A 50 -10.74 -10.79 4.34
C LEU A 50 -11.86 -11.74 4.78
N ASN A 51 -11.49 -12.93 5.24
CA ASN A 51 -12.44 -13.93 5.72
C ASN A 51 -13.00 -13.52 7.10
N THR A 52 -14.32 -13.40 7.23
CA THR A 52 -15.00 -13.00 8.48
C THR A 52 -14.88 -14.02 9.61
N ASP A 53 -14.56 -15.27 9.30
CA ASP A 53 -14.37 -16.31 10.31
C ASP A 53 -12.90 -16.43 10.75
N SER A 54 -12.00 -15.65 10.14
CA SER A 54 -10.58 -15.67 10.48
C SER A 54 -10.29 -14.90 11.76
N GLU A 55 -9.31 -15.37 12.53
CA GLU A 55 -8.75 -14.65 13.68
C GLU A 55 -8.31 -13.23 13.28
N LEU A 56 -7.73 -13.07 12.09
CA LEU A 56 -7.34 -11.78 11.56
C LEU A 56 -8.53 -10.82 11.47
N TYR A 57 -9.70 -11.27 11.00
CA TYR A 57 -10.89 -10.42 10.99
C TYR A 57 -11.39 -10.13 12.40
N LEU A 58 -11.53 -11.15 13.25
CA LEU A 58 -12.09 -11.01 14.58
C LEU A 58 -11.31 -9.97 15.41
N ASN A 59 -9.98 -10.01 15.35
CA ASN A 59 -9.07 -9.08 16.04
C ASN A 59 -9.08 -7.65 15.47
N ASN A 60 -9.63 -7.43 14.27
CA ASN A 60 -9.65 -6.13 13.60
C ASN A 60 -11.07 -5.63 13.28
N SER A 61 -12.10 -6.37 13.68
CA SER A 61 -13.49 -6.09 13.30
C SER A 61 -13.98 -4.73 13.84
N ASN A 62 -13.41 -4.26 14.94
CA ASN A 62 -13.71 -2.95 15.54
C ASN A 62 -13.27 -1.76 14.66
N ILE A 63 -12.29 -1.93 13.77
CA ILE A 63 -11.78 -0.88 12.86
C ILE A 63 -12.24 -1.06 11.41
N LEU A 64 -13.11 -2.03 11.13
CA LEU A 64 -13.53 -2.42 9.78
C LEU A 64 -15.04 -2.31 9.60
N ILE A 65 -15.46 -1.52 8.61
CA ILE A 65 -16.86 -1.35 8.22
C ILE A 65 -17.11 -2.14 6.94
N LYS A 66 -18.06 -3.08 6.95
CA LYS A 66 -18.41 -3.87 5.76
C LYS A 66 -18.91 -2.96 4.64
N ASP A 67 -18.30 -3.06 3.45
CA ASP A 67 -18.66 -2.28 2.27
C ASP A 67 -18.60 -3.14 0.99
N LYS A 68 -19.76 -3.60 0.51
CA LYS A 68 -19.94 -4.27 -0.81
C LYS A 68 -18.82 -5.27 -1.16
N GLY A 69 -18.65 -6.31 -0.33
CA GLY A 69 -17.69 -7.40 -0.58
C GLY A 69 -16.23 -7.09 -0.21
N LYS A 70 -15.98 -5.98 0.47
CA LYS A 70 -14.70 -5.59 1.09
C LYS A 70 -14.98 -4.89 2.42
N PHE A 71 -13.93 -4.47 3.13
CA PHE A 71 -14.05 -3.73 4.37
C PHE A 71 -13.40 -2.36 4.24
N LYS A 72 -14.10 -1.30 4.60
CA LYS A 72 -13.55 0.06 4.69
C LYS A 72 -12.94 0.26 6.09
N PHE A 73 -11.78 0.90 6.17
CA PHE A 73 -11.22 1.32 7.46
C PHE A 73 -12.07 2.42 8.09
N ASP A 74 -12.32 2.30 9.39
CA ASP A 74 -12.92 3.33 10.23
C ASP A 74 -11.81 4.24 10.79
N THR A 75 -11.40 5.25 10.00
CA THR A 75 -10.30 6.16 10.36
C THR A 75 -10.61 7.10 11.52
N SER A 76 -11.80 7.01 12.13
CA SER A 76 -12.08 7.65 13.42
C SER A 76 -11.45 6.90 14.61
N LYS A 77 -10.95 5.67 14.37
CA LYS A 77 -10.29 4.81 15.35
C LYS A 77 -8.80 4.63 15.02
N GLU A 78 -8.03 4.20 16.01
CA GLU A 78 -6.65 3.77 15.80
C GLU A 78 -6.62 2.49 14.95
N CYS A 79 -6.20 2.62 13.70
CA CYS A 79 -6.22 1.53 12.71
C CYS A 79 -4.87 0.82 12.51
N ILE A 80 -3.83 1.25 13.23
CA ILE A 80 -2.43 0.81 12.99
C ILE A 80 -1.88 0.14 14.23
N LYS A 81 -1.81 0.88 15.35
CA LYS A 81 -1.26 0.35 16.59
C LYS A 81 -2.21 -0.68 17.20
N GLY A 82 -1.70 -1.87 17.49
CA GLY A 82 -2.50 -3.04 17.92
C GLY A 82 -3.17 -3.80 16.77
N HIS A 83 -2.97 -3.34 15.53
CA HIS A 83 -3.52 -3.92 14.30
C HIS A 83 -2.42 -4.32 13.32
N GLU A 84 -1.19 -4.53 13.82
CA GLU A 84 0.03 -4.81 13.05
C GLU A 84 -0.17 -6.04 12.15
N TYR A 85 -0.79 -7.10 12.68
CA TYR A 85 -1.03 -8.33 11.93
C TYR A 85 -1.86 -8.10 10.66
N LEU A 86 -2.81 -7.16 10.67
CA LEU A 86 -3.59 -6.83 9.47
C LEU A 86 -2.73 -6.22 8.37
N TRP A 87 -1.81 -5.33 8.74
CA TRP A 87 -0.91 -4.67 7.78
C TRP A 87 0.16 -5.63 7.27
N ASN A 88 0.72 -6.40 8.20
CA ASN A 88 1.85 -7.30 8.00
C ASN A 88 1.48 -8.63 7.35
N ALA A 89 0.19 -9.03 7.39
CA ALA A 89 -0.28 -10.33 6.93
C ALA A 89 0.25 -10.71 5.54
N GLN A 90 0.89 -11.87 5.47
CA GLN A 90 1.46 -12.43 4.24
C GLN A 90 0.62 -13.62 3.72
N ARG A 91 1.06 -14.24 2.62
CA ARG A 91 0.56 -15.54 2.12
C ARG A 91 -0.95 -15.60 1.87
N ARG A 92 -1.57 -14.46 1.53
CA ARG A 92 -3.01 -14.31 1.25
C ARG A 92 -3.92 -14.61 2.45
N THR A 93 -3.44 -14.43 3.68
CA THR A 93 -4.32 -14.43 4.88
C THR A 93 -5.39 -13.33 4.79
N ARG A 94 -5.10 -12.26 4.04
CA ARG A 94 -6.06 -11.31 3.48
C ARG A 94 -5.75 -11.06 2.00
N GLY A 95 -6.71 -10.47 1.28
CA GLY A 95 -6.43 -9.83 -0.01
C GLY A 95 -5.64 -8.54 0.15
N SER A 96 -5.51 -7.78 -0.93
CA SER A 96 -4.79 -6.50 -0.90
C SER A 96 -5.47 -5.45 -0.02
N ILE A 97 -4.67 -4.53 0.53
CA ILE A 97 -5.17 -3.28 1.11
C ILE A 97 -4.98 -2.17 0.08
N VAL A 98 -6.05 -1.44 -0.23
CA VAL A 98 -6.02 -0.30 -1.15
C VAL A 98 -6.30 0.98 -0.39
N ILE A 99 -5.45 1.99 -0.57
CA ILE A 99 -5.67 3.34 -0.03
C ILE A 99 -5.68 4.34 -1.19
N VAL A 100 -6.71 5.18 -1.24
CA VAL A 100 -6.93 6.18 -2.29
C VAL A 100 -6.81 7.57 -1.69
N CYS A 101 -5.91 8.37 -2.24
CA CYS A 101 -5.64 9.73 -1.78
C CYS A 101 -5.76 10.72 -2.94
N ASP A 102 -6.15 11.96 -2.60
CA ASP A 102 -5.91 13.09 -3.48
C ASP A 102 -4.42 13.45 -3.45
N ALA A 103 -3.83 13.73 -4.62
CA ALA A 103 -2.42 14.07 -4.71
C ALA A 103 -2.04 15.34 -3.90
N ASN A 104 -2.99 16.24 -3.67
CA ASN A 104 -2.76 17.48 -2.92
C ASN A 104 -2.89 17.31 -1.41
N ARG A 105 -3.31 16.13 -0.91
CA ARG A 105 -3.55 15.88 0.52
C ARG A 105 -2.41 15.13 1.20
N ILE A 106 -1.39 14.71 0.46
CA ILE A 106 -0.33 13.87 0.99
C ILE A 106 1.05 14.40 0.62
N ASP A 107 1.93 14.49 1.61
CA ASP A 107 3.35 14.78 1.37
C ASP A 107 4.08 13.49 0.96
N LEU A 108 4.15 13.28 -0.35
CA LEU A 108 4.84 12.14 -0.93
C LEU A 108 6.33 12.09 -0.59
N ARG A 109 7.00 13.22 -0.32
CA ARG A 109 8.43 13.22 0.00
C ARG A 109 8.69 12.53 1.32
N SER A 110 7.90 12.85 2.34
CA SER A 110 7.96 12.17 3.64
C SER A 110 7.66 10.68 3.53
N ILE A 111 6.68 10.29 2.69
CA ILE A 111 6.40 8.88 2.44
C ILE A 111 7.62 8.17 1.84
N PHE A 112 8.26 8.77 0.83
CA PHE A 112 9.37 8.13 0.13
C PHE A 112 10.63 8.03 0.99
N ALA A 113 10.83 8.96 1.92
CA ALA A 113 11.91 8.86 2.91
C ALA A 113 11.77 7.64 3.83
N GLY A 114 10.54 7.15 4.05
CA GLY A 114 10.25 5.91 4.77
C GLY A 114 10.34 4.64 3.92
N CYS A 115 10.66 4.76 2.63
CA CYS A 115 10.79 3.62 1.71
C CYS A 115 12.25 3.24 1.49
N PHE A 116 12.49 1.96 1.21
CA PHE A 116 13.83 1.41 1.00
C PHE A 116 14.26 1.42 -0.47
N TRP A 117 13.33 1.19 -1.40
CA TRP A 117 13.61 1.26 -2.84
C TRP A 117 12.37 1.71 -3.61
N VAL A 118 12.58 2.27 -4.81
CA VAL A 118 11.54 2.60 -5.78
C VAL A 118 11.92 2.09 -7.17
N GLY A 119 10.93 1.71 -7.96
CA GLY A 119 11.13 1.30 -9.34
C GLY A 119 9.82 1.15 -10.10
N ILE A 120 9.90 0.88 -11.40
CA ILE A 120 8.72 0.55 -12.20
C ILE A 120 8.38 -0.93 -11.98
N ALA A 121 7.15 -1.22 -11.59
CA ALA A 121 6.70 -2.60 -11.42
C ALA A 121 6.37 -3.21 -12.79
N GLY A 122 7.28 -4.04 -13.31
CA GLY A 122 7.09 -4.79 -14.55
C GLY A 122 6.05 -5.91 -14.46
N THR A 123 5.46 -6.16 -13.29
CA THR A 123 4.45 -7.20 -13.03
C THR A 123 3.35 -6.69 -12.07
N PRO A 124 2.53 -5.72 -12.49
CA PRO A 124 1.60 -4.97 -11.63
C PRO A 124 0.47 -5.82 -11.03
N ASN A 125 0.19 -6.98 -11.61
CA ASN A 125 -0.88 -7.87 -11.18
C ASN A 125 -0.37 -9.02 -10.29
N THR A 126 0.94 -9.10 -10.01
CA THR A 126 1.51 -10.20 -9.23
C THR A 126 1.49 -9.86 -7.74
N GLY A 127 0.92 -10.74 -6.93
CA GLY A 127 0.85 -10.57 -5.47
C GLY A 127 -0.27 -9.65 -4.98
N GLN A 128 -1.12 -9.15 -5.88
CA GLN A 128 -2.31 -8.35 -5.55
C GLN A 128 -3.60 -9.10 -5.86
N THR A 129 -4.68 -8.71 -5.19
CA THR A 129 -6.03 -9.15 -5.54
C THR A 129 -6.51 -8.45 -6.82
N LEU A 130 -7.16 -9.19 -7.73
CA LEU A 130 -7.59 -8.66 -9.03
C LEU A 130 -8.54 -7.45 -8.90
N THR A 131 -9.48 -7.50 -7.95
CA THR A 131 -10.45 -6.43 -7.71
C THR A 131 -9.80 -5.17 -7.14
N ALA A 132 -8.77 -5.32 -6.30
CA ALA A 132 -7.95 -4.22 -5.81
C ALA A 132 -7.22 -3.53 -6.97
N THR A 133 -6.54 -4.29 -7.83
CA THR A 133 -5.86 -3.73 -9.00
C THR A 133 -6.82 -3.01 -9.96
N LYS A 134 -8.04 -3.54 -10.16
CA LYS A 134 -9.07 -2.86 -10.97
C LYS A 134 -9.48 -1.52 -10.35
N LEU A 135 -9.66 -1.45 -9.03
CA LEU A 135 -9.96 -0.20 -8.34
C LEU A 135 -8.79 0.79 -8.49
N CYS A 136 -7.55 0.36 -8.24
CA CYS A 136 -6.38 1.24 -8.32
C CYS A 136 -6.23 1.87 -9.70
N LYS A 137 -6.37 1.09 -10.79
CA LYS A 137 -6.33 1.61 -12.16
C LYS A 137 -7.45 2.62 -12.42
N LYS A 138 -8.66 2.32 -11.97
CA LYS A 138 -9.81 3.22 -12.10
C LYS A 138 -9.56 4.54 -11.40
N GLU A 139 -9.15 4.52 -10.12
CA GLU A 139 -8.95 5.75 -9.34
C GLU A 139 -7.77 6.56 -9.85
N ALA A 140 -6.72 5.90 -10.32
CA ALA A 140 -5.62 6.59 -10.95
C ALA A 140 -6.01 7.27 -12.28
N ASN A 141 -6.90 6.65 -13.08
CA ASN A 141 -7.49 7.29 -14.25
C ASN A 141 -8.41 8.47 -13.87
N ASN A 142 -8.94 8.50 -12.65
CA ASN A 142 -9.68 9.62 -12.09
C ASN A 142 -8.75 10.70 -11.49
N GLY A 143 -7.44 10.62 -11.71
CA GLY A 143 -6.46 11.59 -11.21
C GLY A 143 -6.08 11.43 -9.74
N LYS A 144 -6.41 10.29 -9.11
CA LYS A 144 -6.06 10.00 -7.72
C LYS A 144 -4.74 9.23 -7.61
N LEU A 145 -4.20 9.21 -6.40
CA LEU A 145 -3.13 8.30 -6.01
C LEU A 145 -3.76 7.05 -5.40
N ALA A 146 -3.48 5.88 -5.96
CA ALA A 146 -3.98 4.62 -5.43
C ALA A 146 -2.83 3.70 -4.99
N PHE A 147 -2.62 3.63 -3.68
CA PHE A 147 -1.65 2.75 -3.03
C PHE A 147 -2.26 1.36 -2.84
N CYS A 148 -1.49 0.32 -3.12
CA CYS A 148 -1.93 -1.07 -3.07
C CYS A 148 -0.87 -1.93 -2.37
N PHE A 149 -1.18 -2.34 -1.15
CA PHE A 149 -0.35 -3.22 -0.33
C PHE A 149 -0.63 -4.68 -0.69
N SER A 150 0.45 -5.46 -0.76
CA SER A 150 0.42 -6.85 -1.23
C SER A 150 -0.50 -7.74 -0.41
N ALA A 151 -1.19 -8.67 -1.08
CA ALA A 151 -1.89 -9.79 -0.46
C ALA A 151 -0.90 -10.91 -0.06
N THR A 152 0.21 -11.07 -0.79
CA THR A 152 1.15 -12.18 -0.59
C THR A 152 2.34 -11.80 0.28
N ASN A 153 2.80 -10.54 0.20
CA ASN A 153 4.06 -10.11 0.80
C ASN A 153 3.86 -9.12 1.96
N GLY A 154 2.61 -8.93 2.42
CA GLY A 154 2.28 -8.01 3.51
C GLY A 154 2.89 -6.63 3.30
N LEU A 155 3.69 -6.21 4.27
CA LEU A 155 4.38 -4.91 4.33
C LEU A 155 5.77 -4.90 3.69
N GLU A 156 6.12 -5.86 2.84
CA GLU A 156 7.40 -5.79 2.12
C GLU A 156 7.38 -4.79 0.97
N THR A 157 6.23 -4.70 0.28
CA THR A 157 6.10 -3.99 -0.98
C THR A 157 4.73 -3.35 -1.11
N MET A 158 4.72 -2.14 -1.66
CA MET A 158 3.51 -1.41 -2.04
C MET A 158 3.62 -0.98 -3.50
N LEU A 159 2.49 -1.01 -4.22
CA LEU A 159 2.38 -0.43 -5.55
C LEU A 159 1.62 0.90 -5.48
N LEU A 160 2.09 1.91 -6.20
CA LEU A 160 1.39 3.17 -6.42
C LEU A 160 0.92 3.25 -7.87
N TYR A 161 -0.40 3.24 -8.04
CA TYR A 161 -1.06 3.49 -9.31
C TYR A 161 -1.36 4.98 -9.42
N VAL A 162 -0.85 5.59 -10.48
CA VAL A 162 -1.00 7.01 -10.80
C VAL A 162 -0.81 7.20 -12.30
N ALA A 163 -1.63 8.04 -12.93
CA ALA A 163 -1.56 8.31 -14.37
C ALA A 163 -0.36 9.19 -14.74
N GLU A 164 0.03 9.18 -16.02
CA GLU A 164 0.94 10.18 -16.55
C GLU A 164 0.26 11.55 -16.66
N PRO A 165 1.01 12.67 -16.60
CA PRO A 165 2.47 12.77 -16.42
C PRO A 165 2.93 12.65 -14.95
N LEU A 166 2.00 12.60 -14.00
CA LEU A 166 2.29 12.65 -12.57
C LEU A 166 3.16 11.47 -12.11
N ARG A 167 2.96 10.28 -12.68
CA ARG A 167 3.82 9.11 -12.42
C ARG A 167 5.30 9.39 -12.66
N SER A 168 5.62 9.98 -13.82
CA SER A 168 7.01 10.30 -14.17
C SER A 168 7.63 11.33 -13.22
N THR A 169 6.85 12.32 -12.79
CA THR A 169 7.27 13.30 -11.78
C THR A 169 7.55 12.61 -10.44
N ILE A 170 6.62 11.79 -9.96
CA ILE A 170 6.76 11.06 -8.70
C ILE A 170 7.98 10.14 -8.72
N LEU A 171 8.22 9.41 -9.81
CA LEU A 171 9.38 8.54 -9.92
C LEU A 171 10.68 9.34 -9.79
N LYS A 172 10.82 10.46 -10.53
CA LYS A 172 12.01 11.33 -10.45
C LYS A 172 12.21 11.88 -9.05
N ASP A 173 11.15 12.37 -8.42
CA ASP A 173 11.21 12.94 -7.07
C ASP A 173 11.57 11.87 -6.03
N SER A 174 10.97 10.67 -6.12
CA SER A 174 11.24 9.58 -5.18
C SER A 174 12.70 9.13 -5.18
N LEU A 175 13.36 9.12 -6.34
CA LEU A 175 14.77 8.74 -6.46
C LEU A 175 15.71 9.68 -5.68
N ASN A 176 15.30 10.94 -5.46
CA ASN A 176 16.09 11.93 -4.70
C ASN A 176 15.86 11.85 -3.18
N HIS A 177 14.86 11.08 -2.73
CA HIS A 177 14.43 11.05 -1.33
C HIS A 177 14.58 9.66 -0.68
N LEU A 178 15.09 8.68 -1.42
CA LEU A 178 15.43 7.38 -0.84
C LEU A 178 16.70 7.49 0.03
N PRO A 179 16.72 6.89 1.24
CA PRO A 179 17.85 6.97 2.16
C PRO A 179 19.20 6.51 1.57
N ASP A 180 19.20 5.60 0.59
CA ASP A 180 20.42 4.88 0.15
C ASP A 180 20.59 4.73 -1.39
N PHE A 181 19.90 5.50 -2.23
CA PHE A 181 20.08 5.35 -3.69
C PHE A 181 21.50 5.71 -4.17
N ILE A 182 22.27 6.47 -3.37
CA ILE A 182 23.61 6.96 -3.73
C ILE A 182 24.72 5.91 -3.54
N ASN A 183 24.53 4.88 -2.69
CA ASN A 183 25.61 3.94 -2.32
C ASN A 183 25.52 2.54 -2.95
N ARG A 184 24.72 2.35 -4.02
CA ARG A 184 24.52 1.03 -4.65
C ARG A 184 24.64 1.01 -6.17
N ARG A 185 25.62 1.75 -6.71
CA ARG A 185 26.17 1.48 -8.05
C ARG A 185 27.48 0.73 -7.94
#